data_AF-A0A0H3J8L3-F1
#
_entry.id   AF-A0A0H3J8L3-F1
#
_cell.length_a   1.000
_cell.length_b   1.000
_cell.length_c   1.000
_cell.angle_alpha   90.00
_cell.angle_beta   90.00
_cell.angle_gamma   90.00
#
_symmetry.space_group_name_H-M   'P 1'
#
loop_
_entity.id
_entity.type
_entity.pdbx_description
1 polymer ?
#
loop_
_entity_poly.entity_id
_entity_poly.type
_entity_poly.pdbx_seq_one_letter_code
_entity_poly.pdbx_strand_id
1 'polypeptide(L)'
;MYKNHKPKEFAELLNVSVLTLQRWDNAGFRIPTNRRYYTYEQYREFKWITSSEKRIVIYTRVSTSNQKDDLKNQVEFLKQYYCR
;
A
#
# COMPACT_ATOMS: atom_id res chain seq x y z
N MET A 1 20.23 17.82 -2.63
CA MET A 1 21.32 16.88 -2.94
C MET A 1 20.72 15.66 -3.64
N TYR A 2 21.04 15.44 -4.92
CA TYR A 2 20.58 14.26 -5.66
C TYR A 2 21.36 13.04 -5.18
N LYS A 3 20.76 12.25 -4.28
CA LYS A 3 21.34 11.00 -3.81
C LYS A 3 20.82 9.86 -4.66
N ASN A 4 21.71 9.24 -5.43
CA ASN A 4 21.42 8.05 -6.20
C ASN A 4 21.73 6.82 -5.35
N HIS A 5 20.78 5.90 -5.24
CA HIS A 5 20.91 4.67 -4.47
C HIS A 5 21.20 3.49 -5.38
N LYS A 6 22.10 2.60 -4.95
CA LYS A 6 22.28 1.31 -5.60
C LYS A 6 21.02 0.44 -5.38
N PRO A 7 20.74 -0.55 -6.25
CA PRO A 7 19.56 -1.40 -6.11
C PRO A 7 19.44 -2.10 -4.75
N LYS A 8 20.58 -2.47 -4.16
CA LYS A 8 20.62 -3.06 -2.81
C LYS A 8 20.17 -2.09 -1.72
N GLU A 9 20.71 -0.88 -1.72
CA GLU A 9 20.37 0.18 -0.76
C GLU A 9 18.90 0.59 -0.92
N PHE A 10 18.41 0.64 -2.16
CA PHE A 10 17.01 0.93 -2.45
C PHE A 10 16.07 -0.18 -1.98
N ALA A 11 16.48 -1.44 -2.12
CA ALA A 11 15.74 -2.60 -1.61
C ALA A 11 15.62 -2.55 -0.08
N GLU A 12 16.71 -2.21 0.61
CA GLU A 12 16.75 -2.01 2.06
C GLU A 12 15.84 -0.85 2.50
N LEU A 13 15.85 0.27 1.77
CA LEU A 13 14.97 1.42 2.03
C LEU A 13 13.48 1.12 1.87
N LEU A 14 13.13 0.26 0.92
CA LEU A 14 11.76 -0.18 0.66
C LEU A 14 11.35 -1.44 1.45
N ASN A 15 12.29 -2.03 2.20
CA ASN A 15 12.13 -3.30 2.91
C ASN A 15 11.63 -4.45 2.01
N VAL A 16 12.15 -4.51 0.79
CA VAL A 16 11.85 -5.55 -0.21
C VAL A 16 13.12 -6.25 -0.66
N SER A 17 13.00 -7.40 -1.31
CA SER A 17 14.16 -8.08 -1.89
C SER A 17 14.64 -7.39 -3.18
N VAL A 18 15.95 -7.48 -3.48
CA VAL A 18 16.51 -7.02 -4.76
C VAL A 18 15.84 -7.72 -5.95
N LEU A 19 15.42 -8.98 -5.78
CA LEU A 19 14.70 -9.73 -6.81
C LEU A 19 13.31 -9.12 -7.11
N THR A 20 12.63 -8.59 -6.09
CA THR A 20 11.35 -7.88 -6.26
C THR A 20 11.55 -6.63 -7.11
N LEU A 21 12.60 -5.85 -6.87
CA LEU A 21 12.96 -4.69 -7.70
C LEU A 21 13.27 -5.09 -9.14
N GLN A 22 14.03 -6.17 -9.35
CA GLN A 22 14.33 -6.67 -10.70
C GLN A 22 13.06 -7.11 -11.45
N ARG A 23 12.08 -7.70 -10.75
CA ARG A 23 10.78 -8.05 -11.34
C ARG A 23 10.01 -6.80 -11.77
N TRP A 24 10.03 -5.74 -10.97
CA TRP A 24 9.40 -4.47 -11.33
C TRP A 24 10.10 -3.81 -12.52
N ASP A 25 11.43 -3.82 -12.58
CA ASP A 25 12.19 -3.35 -13.73
C ASP A 25 11.77 -4.10 -15.02
N ASN A 26 11.62 -5.43 -14.94
CA ASN A 26 11.20 -6.26 -16.07
C ASN A 26 9.74 -6.03 -16.47
N ALA A 27 8.88 -5.64 -15.53
CA ALA A 27 7.47 -5.32 -15.76
C ALA A 27 7.24 -3.93 -16.36
N GLY A 28 8.31 -3.15 -16.61
CA GLY A 28 8.23 -1.86 -17.31
C GLY A 28 8.45 -0.63 -16.44
N PHE A 29 8.76 -0.78 -15.15
CA PHE A 29 9.10 0.34 -14.26
C PHE A 29 10.57 0.79 -14.39
N ARG A 30 11.09 0.78 -15.62
CA ARG A 30 12.49 1.08 -15.92
C ARG A 30 12.74 2.59 -16.00
N ILE A 31 13.91 2.99 -15.53
CA ILE A 31 14.46 4.33 -15.81
C ILE A 31 14.87 4.36 -17.30
N PRO A 32 14.55 5.44 -18.04
CA PRO A 32 14.88 5.56 -19.47
C PRO A 32 16.40 5.51 -19.72
N THR A 33 17.18 5.97 -18.75
CA THR A 33 18.62 5.78 -18.73
C THR A 33 18.89 4.35 -18.23
N ASN A 34 19.38 3.46 -19.09
CA ASN A 34 19.63 2.02 -18.91
C ASN A 34 20.58 1.62 -17.74
N ARG A 35 20.73 2.45 -16.70
CA ARG A 35 21.50 2.23 -15.47
C ARG A 35 20.55 2.07 -14.28
N ARG A 36 20.76 1.03 -13.46
CA ARG A 36 19.97 0.74 -12.25
C ARG A 36 20.41 1.62 -11.07
N TYR A 37 20.10 2.91 -11.11
CA TYR A 37 20.25 3.82 -9.98
C TYR A 37 18.90 4.41 -9.62
N TYR A 38 18.46 4.23 -8.38
CA TYR A 38 17.17 4.76 -7.95
C TYR A 38 17.35 6.12 -7.29
N THR A 39 16.50 7.08 -7.64
CA THR A 39 16.50 8.40 -7.00
C THR A 39 15.59 8.42 -5.78
N TYR A 40 15.83 9.37 -4.88
CA TYR A 40 14.93 9.62 -3.75
C TYR A 40 13.51 10.04 -4.18
N GLU A 41 13.37 10.64 -5.36
CA GLU A 41 12.05 10.96 -5.95
C GLU A 41 11.28 9.70 -6.31
N GLN A 42 11.93 8.71 -6.93
CA GLN A 42 11.32 7.41 -7.19
C GLN A 42 10.95 6.69 -5.90
N TYR A 43 11.80 6.77 -4.85
CA TYR A 43 11.42 6.27 -3.53
C TYR A 43 10.12 6.89 -3.03
N ARG A 44 9.98 8.22 -3.15
CA ARG A 44 8.75 8.91 -2.78
C ARG A 44 7.58 8.36 -3.59
N GLU A 45 7.67 8.32 -4.91
CA GLU A 45 6.62 7.76 -5.78
C GLU A 45 6.21 6.34 -5.38
N PHE A 46 7.17 5.44 -5.12
CA PHE A 46 6.90 4.08 -4.63
C PHE A 46 6.18 4.08 -3.28
N LYS A 47 6.57 4.98 -2.36
CA LYS A 47 5.91 5.13 -1.07
C LYS A 47 4.49 5.73 -1.21
N TRP A 48 4.27 6.57 -2.23
CA TRP A 48 2.97 7.15 -2.56
C TRP A 48 2.04 6.17 -3.30
N ILE A 49 2.56 5.15 -4.00
CA ILE A 49 1.75 4.04 -4.55
C ILE A 49 1.13 3.18 -3.43
N THR A 50 1.71 3.18 -2.22
CA THR A 50 1.11 2.57 -1.02
C THR A 50 0.23 3.53 -0.22
N SER A 51 0.04 4.77 -0.69
CA SER A 51 -1.08 5.62 -0.26
C SER A 51 -2.32 5.36 -1.11
N SER A 52 -2.48 4.14 -1.65
CA SER A 52 -3.82 3.65 -1.94
C SER A 52 -4.62 3.82 -0.65
N GLU A 53 -5.59 4.73 -0.67
CA GLU A 53 -6.57 4.93 0.38
C GLU A 53 -6.89 3.57 0.99
N LYS A 54 -6.43 3.32 2.22
CA LYS A 54 -6.66 2.03 2.86
C LYS A 54 -8.17 1.89 2.99
N ARG A 55 -8.78 1.10 2.10
CA ARG A 55 -10.21 0.86 2.12
C ARG A 55 -10.52 0.02 3.34
N ILE A 56 -11.31 0.58 4.25
CA ILE A 56 -11.77 -0.11 5.44
C ILE A 56 -13.03 -0.89 5.05
N VAL A 57 -12.96 -2.22 5.07
CA VAL A 57 -14.10 -3.09 4.77
C VAL A 57 -14.63 -3.67 6.08
N ILE A 58 -15.89 -3.39 6.39
CA ILE A 58 -16.57 -3.88 7.59
C ILE A 58 -17.59 -4.94 7.17
N TYR A 59 -17.46 -6.16 7.70
CA TYR A 59 -18.43 -7.24 7.53
C TYR A 59 -19.17 -7.49 8.85
N THR A 60 -20.49 -7.48 8.82
CA THR A 60 -21.34 -7.73 9.99
C THR A 60 -22.43 -8.75 9.65
N ARG A 61 -22.80 -9.58 10.64
CA ARG A 61 -23.87 -10.59 10.49
C ARG A 61 -24.52 -10.89 11.84
N VAL A 62 -25.77 -11.36 11.79
CA VAL A 62 -26.51 -11.88 12.96
C VAL A 62 -26.88 -13.34 12.76
N SER A 63 -26.97 -14.08 13.86
CA SER A 63 -27.32 -15.51 13.84
C SER A 63 -28.83 -15.74 13.77
N THR A 64 -29.65 -14.78 14.20
CA THR A 64 -31.11 -14.90 14.22
C THR A 64 -31.79 -13.66 13.63
N SER A 65 -32.98 -13.84 13.05
CA SER A 65 -33.74 -12.74 12.42
C SER A 65 -34.13 -11.63 13.41
N ASN A 66 -34.38 -11.98 14.67
CA ASN A 66 -34.83 -11.03 15.69
C ASN A 66 -33.73 -10.01 16.09
N GLN A 67 -32.46 -10.28 15.77
CA GLN A 67 -31.33 -9.38 16.08
C GLN A 67 -31.03 -8.37 14.96
N LYS A 68 -31.84 -8.36 13.88
CA LYS A 68 -31.62 -7.49 12.72
C LYS A 68 -31.69 -6.00 13.06
N ASP A 69 -32.48 -5.61 14.05
CA ASP A 69 -32.57 -4.19 14.44
C ASP A 69 -31.34 -3.75 15.24
N ASP A 70 -30.79 -4.62 16.09
CA ASP A 70 -29.52 -4.34 16.79
C ASP A 70 -28.33 -4.27 15.83
N LEU A 71 -28.36 -5.05 14.73
CA LEU A 71 -27.33 -5.02 13.70
C LEU A 71 -27.17 -3.64 13.06
N LYS A 72 -28.28 -2.89 12.89
CA LYS A 72 -28.23 -1.54 12.32
C LYS A 72 -27.45 -0.60 13.23
N ASN A 73 -27.72 -0.65 14.54
CA ASN A 73 -27.01 0.16 15.54
C ASN A 73 -25.52 -0.19 15.59
N GLN A 74 -25.18 -1.48 15.50
CA GLN A 74 -23.78 -1.93 15.48
C GLN A 74 -23.04 -1.49 14.20
N VAL A 75 -23.69 -1.55 13.04
CA VAL A 75 -23.11 -1.05 11.78
C VAL A 75 -22.85 0.45 11.85
N GLU A 76 -23.78 1.22 12.39
CA GLU A 76 -23.64 2.68 12.53
C GLU A 76 -22.45 3.03 13.45
N PHE A 77 -22.33 2.34 14.58
CA PHE A 77 -21.19 2.49 15.49
C PHE A 77 -19.85 2.17 14.83
N LEU A 78 -19.77 1.04 14.11
CA LEU A 78 -18.54 0.62 13.43
C LEU A 78 -18.15 1.57 12.30
N LYS A 79 -19.11 2.10 11.56
CA LYS A 79 -18.87 3.13 10.54
C LYS A 79 -18.29 4.39 11.19
N GLN A 80 -18.90 4.88 12.26
CA GLN A 80 -18.46 6.12 12.91
C GLN A 80 -17.06 6.00 13.54
N TYR A 81 -16.72 4.83 14.08
CA TYR A 81 -15.45 4.62 14.77
C TYR A 81 -14.29 4.33 13.81
N TYR A 82 -14.51 3.49 12.80
CA TYR A 82 -13.45 3.03 11.89
C TYR A 82 -13.41 3.79 10.57
N CYS A 83 -14.54 4.28 10.07
CA CYS A 83 -14.65 5.00 8.81
C CYS A 83 -14.73 6.51 9.11
N ARG A 84 -13.64 7.09 9.62
CA ARG A 84 -13.52 8.53 9.85
C ARG A 84 -13.05 9.26 8.60
#